data_AF-A0A345RQL7-F1
#
_entry.id   AF-A0A345RQL7-F1
#
_cell.length_a   1.000
_cell.length_b   1.000
_cell.length_c   1.000
_cell.angle_alpha   90.00
_cell.angle_beta   90.00
_cell.angle_gamma   90.00
#
_symmetry.space_group_name_H-M   'P 1'
#
loop_
_entity.id
_entity.type
_entity.pdbx_description
1 polymer ?
#
loop_
_entity_poly.entity_id
_entity_poly.type
_entity_poly.pdbx_seq_one_letter_code
_entity_poly.pdbx_strand_id
1 'polypeptide(L)'
;MDAAEELIQGAGRMIGNIGFWPSFHDAEVISFSVSRPLHHANSGTVAKLRIYYREHEVVRAGTAVFEYCFRKSLLIELIFDGLQDSSLKDFNQQNVLDSIKFKRLQDSSIVAELLSIWGVGGVIRCNTVAIGEFTNLLD
;
A
#
# COMPACT_ATOMS: atom_id res chain seq x y z
N MET A 1 7.37 -7.40 -18.12
CA MET A 1 6.95 -7.18 -16.72
C MET A 1 5.75 -6.26 -16.81
N ASP A 2 4.60 -6.71 -16.30
CA ASP A 2 3.40 -5.87 -16.24
C ASP A 2 3.67 -4.68 -15.33
N ALA A 3 3.11 -3.51 -15.66
CA ALA A 3 3.20 -2.37 -14.77
C ALA A 3 2.38 -2.67 -13.49
N ALA A 4 2.82 -2.17 -12.33
CA ALA A 4 2.20 -2.55 -11.05
C ALA A 4 0.69 -2.19 -11.02
N GLU A 5 0.33 -1.05 -11.57
CA GLU A 5 -1.03 -0.54 -11.69
C GLU A 5 -1.95 -1.42 -12.56
N GLU A 6 -1.41 -2.17 -13.52
CA GLU A 6 -2.19 -3.08 -14.38
C GLU A 6 -2.65 -4.32 -13.62
N LEU A 7 -1.93 -4.67 -12.55
CA LEU A 7 -2.24 -5.82 -11.70
C LEU A 7 -3.27 -5.50 -10.60
N ILE A 8 -3.54 -4.21 -10.36
CA ILE A 8 -4.26 -3.75 -9.17
C ILE A 8 -5.61 -3.17 -9.57
N GLN A 9 -6.67 -3.83 -9.13
CA GLN A 9 -8.03 -3.39 -9.39
C GLN A 9 -8.29 -2.05 -8.69
N GLY A 10 -8.79 -1.07 -9.45
CA GLY A 10 -9.04 0.27 -8.93
C GLY A 10 -7.80 1.18 -8.88
N ALA A 11 -6.66 0.79 -9.47
CA ALA A 11 -5.48 1.65 -9.56
C ALA A 11 -5.76 3.03 -10.16
N GLY A 12 -6.71 3.13 -11.12
CA GLY A 12 -7.13 4.41 -11.69
C GLY A 12 -7.67 5.42 -10.66
N ARG A 13 -8.31 4.97 -9.57
CA ARG A 13 -8.74 5.86 -8.46
C ARG A 13 -7.53 6.44 -7.73
N MET A 14 -6.51 5.62 -7.51
CA MET A 14 -5.27 6.03 -6.86
C MET A 14 -4.51 7.03 -7.74
N ILE A 15 -4.35 6.71 -9.03
CA ILE A 15 -3.74 7.60 -10.02
C ILE A 15 -4.54 8.89 -10.16
N GLY A 16 -5.88 8.86 -10.15
CA GLY A 16 -6.70 10.07 -10.23
C GLY A 16 -6.51 11.03 -9.05
N ASN A 17 -6.23 10.51 -7.84
CA ASN A 17 -6.01 11.32 -6.64
C ASN A 17 -4.54 11.72 -6.47
N ILE A 18 -3.59 10.86 -6.83
CA ILE A 18 -2.15 11.09 -6.65
C ILE A 18 -1.55 11.78 -7.88
N GLY A 19 -2.04 11.49 -9.08
CA GLY A 19 -1.52 11.94 -10.38
C GLY A 19 -0.69 10.87 -11.09
N PHE A 20 -0.24 9.85 -10.37
CA PHE A 20 0.57 8.73 -10.86
C PHE A 20 0.44 7.54 -9.89
N TRP A 21 0.97 6.39 -10.29
CA TRP A 21 1.10 5.24 -9.39
C TRP A 21 2.29 5.45 -8.44
N PRO A 22 2.09 5.52 -7.10
CA PRO A 22 3.19 5.85 -6.21
C PRO A 22 4.12 4.65 -5.98
N SER A 23 5.40 4.95 -5.76
CA SER A 23 6.39 3.94 -5.35
C SER A 23 6.18 3.43 -3.91
N PHE A 24 5.43 4.20 -3.10
CA PHE A 24 5.32 4.05 -1.64
C PHE A 24 6.60 4.31 -0.85
N HIS A 25 7.60 4.96 -1.46
CA HIS A 25 8.79 5.41 -0.73
C HIS A 25 8.39 6.40 0.37
N ASP A 26 8.94 6.20 1.57
CA ASP A 26 8.61 6.93 2.81
C ASP A 26 7.15 6.80 3.29
N ALA A 27 6.34 5.95 2.64
CA ALA A 27 5.00 5.66 3.10
C ALA A 27 5.04 4.74 4.33
N GLU A 28 4.12 4.94 5.26
CA GLU A 28 4.10 4.21 6.52
C GLU A 28 2.98 3.17 6.55
N VAL A 29 3.29 1.92 6.88
CA VAL A 29 2.26 0.90 7.11
C VAL A 29 1.66 1.10 8.50
N ILE A 30 0.37 1.39 8.54
CA ILE A 30 -0.36 1.63 9.79
C ILE A 30 -0.97 0.35 10.35
N SER A 31 -1.43 -0.55 9.48
CA SER A 31 -2.01 -1.82 9.92
C SER A 31 -1.93 -2.89 8.86
N PHE A 32 -1.74 -4.13 9.30
CA PHE A 32 -1.99 -5.34 8.53
C PHE A 32 -3.01 -6.19 9.28
N SER A 33 -4.04 -6.64 8.58
CA SER A 33 -5.07 -7.53 9.15
C SER A 33 -5.39 -8.65 8.20
N VAL A 34 -5.70 -9.82 8.75
CA VAL A 34 -6.11 -11.00 7.99
C VAL A 34 -7.43 -11.48 8.55
N SER A 35 -8.35 -11.83 7.67
CA SER A 35 -9.65 -12.38 8.02
C SER A 35 -10.03 -13.50 7.08
N ARG A 36 -10.81 -14.45 7.56
CA ARG A 36 -11.43 -15.50 6.75
C ARG A 36 -12.89 -15.62 7.12
N PRO A 37 -13.77 -16.01 6.19
CA PRO A 37 -15.14 -16.34 6.54
C PRO A 37 -15.22 -17.61 7.39
N LEU A 38 -16.36 -17.77 8.05
CA LEU A 38 -16.78 -19.05 8.61
C LEU A 38 -16.97 -20.07 7.47
N HIS A 39 -16.84 -21.35 7.80
CA HIS A 39 -16.79 -22.48 6.84
C HIS A 39 -17.99 -22.59 5.87
N HIS A 40 -19.07 -21.84 6.07
CA HIS A 40 -20.29 -21.87 5.24
C HIS A 40 -20.49 -20.62 4.38
N ALA A 41 -19.59 -19.64 4.43
CA ALA A 41 -19.65 -18.46 3.57
C ALA A 41 -18.72 -18.62 2.36
N ASN A 42 -19.23 -18.25 1.18
CA ASN A 42 -18.54 -18.36 -0.11
C ASN A 42 -17.56 -17.20 -0.38
N SER A 43 -16.79 -16.77 0.62
CA SER A 43 -15.74 -15.76 0.42
C SER A 43 -14.33 -16.33 0.65
N GLY A 44 -13.33 -15.66 0.10
CA GLY A 44 -11.93 -16.04 0.29
C GLY A 44 -11.37 -15.57 1.63
N THR A 45 -10.18 -16.07 1.99
CA THR A 45 -9.33 -15.41 3.00
C THR A 45 -8.82 -14.09 2.41
N VAL A 46 -8.91 -13.01 3.19
CA VAL A 46 -8.56 -11.66 2.78
C VAL A 46 -7.53 -11.09 3.73
N ALA A 47 -6.48 -10.48 3.19
CA ALA A 47 -5.61 -9.58 3.94
C ALA A 47 -5.87 -8.13 3.54
N LYS A 48 -5.71 -7.21 4.49
CA LYS A 48 -5.82 -5.76 4.28
C LYS A 48 -4.58 -5.08 4.83
N LEU A 49 -3.94 -4.27 4.00
CA LEU A 49 -2.80 -3.45 4.35
C LEU A 49 -3.20 -1.98 4.25
N ARG A 50 -3.12 -1.24 5.36
CA ARG A 50 -3.35 0.21 5.35
C ARG A 50 -2.03 0.95 5.37
N ILE A 51 -1.86 1.83 4.40
CA ILE A 51 -0.65 2.58 4.14
C ILE A 51 -0.98 4.06 4.23
N TYR A 52 -0.26 4.77 5.08
CA TYR A 52 -0.28 6.21 5.15
C TYR A 52 0.75 6.79 4.19
N TYR A 53 0.25 7.40 3.12
CA TYR A 53 1.03 8.02 2.07
C TYR A 53 0.99 9.56 2.20
N ARG A 54 2.14 10.19 2.02
CA ARG A 54 2.28 11.65 2.11
C ARG A 54 3.14 12.19 0.99
N GLU A 55 2.81 13.40 0.55
CA GLU A 55 3.71 14.21 -0.26
C GLU A 55 3.95 15.53 0.43
N HIS A 56 5.22 15.94 0.45
CA HIS A 56 5.64 17.23 0.95
C HIS A 56 5.91 18.18 -0.22
N GLU A 57 5.51 19.43 -0.04
CA GLU A 57 5.94 20.53 -0.88
C GLU A 57 6.83 21.45 -0.05
N VAL A 58 7.95 21.86 -0.63
CA VAL A 58 8.81 22.89 -0.04
C VAL A 58 8.26 24.23 -0.43
N VAL A 59 7.86 25.02 0.56
CA VAL A 59 7.33 26.37 0.36
C VAL A 59 8.38 27.39 0.78
N ARG A 60 8.52 28.46 -0.02
CA ARG A 60 9.45 29.58 0.24
C ARG A 60 10.92 29.17 0.41
N ALA A 61 11.37 28.20 -0.40
CA ALA A 61 12.78 27.82 -0.48
C ALA A 61 13.68 29.05 -0.71
N GLY A 62 14.77 29.16 0.04
CA GLY A 62 15.71 30.28 -0.07
C GLY A 62 15.30 31.57 0.66
N THR A 63 14.23 31.54 1.46
CA THR A 63 13.87 32.63 2.37
C THR A 63 14.16 32.27 3.83
N ALA A 64 14.12 33.25 4.74
CA ALA A 64 14.22 33.01 6.19
C ALA A 64 13.01 32.24 6.78
N VAL A 65 11.96 32.01 5.98
CA VAL A 65 10.71 31.36 6.37
C VAL A 65 10.52 30.10 5.52
N PHE A 66 11.43 29.14 5.70
CA PHE A 66 11.40 27.84 5.03
C PHE A 66 10.40 26.91 5.73
N GLU A 67 9.45 26.35 4.98
CA GLU A 67 8.37 25.51 5.52
C GLU A 67 8.16 24.26 4.64
N TYR A 68 7.92 23.11 5.29
CA TYR A 68 7.41 21.91 4.64
C TYR A 68 5.89 21.85 4.84
N CYS A 69 5.13 21.90 3.75
CA CYS A 69 3.69 21.75 3.79
C CYS A 69 3.29 20.36 3.26
N PHE A 70 2.29 19.73 3.87
CA PHE A 70 1.69 18.53 3.32
C PHE A 70 0.87 18.91 2.09
N ARG A 71 1.30 18.43 0.92
CA ARG A 71 0.53 18.54 -0.31
C ARG A 71 -0.50 17.42 -0.41
N LYS A 72 -0.16 16.23 0.09
CA LYS A 72 -1.05 15.07 0.17
C LYS A 72 -0.89 14.35 1.50
N SER A 73 -2.00 13.89 2.05
CA SER A 73 -2.07 13.08 3.27
C SER A 73 -3.17 12.05 3.05
N LEU A 74 -2.82 10.82 2.70
CA LEU A 74 -3.76 9.80 2.24
C LEU A 74 -3.62 8.52 3.05
N LEU A 75 -4.73 8.00 3.58
CA LEU A 75 -4.79 6.64 4.11
C LEU A 75 -5.37 5.71 3.05
N ILE A 76 -4.55 4.77 2.58
CA ILE A 76 -4.82 3.89 1.44
C ILE A 76 -4.92 2.46 1.93
N GLU A 77 -6.00 1.76 1.61
CA GLU A 77 -6.15 0.33 1.87
C GLU A 77 -5.85 -0.47 0.59
N LEU A 78 -4.93 -1.43 0.68
CA LEU A 78 -4.77 -2.51 -0.29
C LEU A 78 -5.45 -3.76 0.24
N ILE A 79 -6.32 -4.35 -0.58
CA ILE A 79 -7.06 -5.58 -0.27
C ILE A 79 -6.46 -6.71 -1.10
N PHE A 80 -6.02 -7.77 -0.44
CA PHE A 80 -5.46 -8.98 -1.04
C PHE A 80 -6.47 -10.11 -0.87
N ASP A 81 -7.18 -10.47 -1.95
CA ASP A 81 -8.19 -11.53 -1.93
C ASP A 81 -7.62 -12.87 -2.40
N GLY A 82 -8.12 -13.95 -1.81
CA GLY A 82 -7.57 -15.28 -2.02
C GLY A 82 -6.15 -15.40 -1.48
N LEU A 83 -5.93 -14.95 -0.24
CA LEU A 83 -4.63 -15.02 0.44
C LEU A 83 -4.11 -16.46 0.47
N GLN A 84 -2.91 -16.67 -0.05
CA GLN A 84 -2.25 -17.98 -0.13
C GLN A 84 -1.10 -18.08 0.87
N ASP A 85 -0.32 -17.02 0.99
CA ASP A 85 0.81 -16.94 1.92
C ASP A 85 1.05 -15.48 2.35
N SER A 86 1.53 -15.30 3.57
CA SER A 86 1.96 -13.99 4.06
C SER A 86 3.05 -14.15 5.11
N SER A 87 4.14 -13.43 4.93
CA SER A 87 5.22 -13.32 5.90
C SER A 87 5.55 -11.86 6.12
N LEU A 88 5.40 -11.39 7.36
CA LEU A 88 5.80 -10.06 7.78
C LEU A 88 6.82 -10.18 8.90
N LYS A 89 7.80 -9.28 8.89
CA LYS A 89 8.81 -9.17 9.93
C LYS A 89 8.91 -7.75 10.42
N ASP A 90 9.41 -7.60 11.64
CA ASP A 90 9.87 -6.32 12.21
C ASP A 90 8.80 -5.21 12.35
N PHE A 91 7.50 -5.56 12.23
CA PHE A 91 6.41 -4.62 12.45
C PHE A 91 6.46 -4.05 13.88
N ASN A 92 6.58 -2.73 14.01
CA ASN A 92 6.77 -2.09 15.31
C ASN A 92 6.10 -0.70 15.38
N GLN A 93 6.60 0.20 16.26
CA GLN A 93 6.08 1.55 16.48
C GLN A 93 6.25 2.50 15.28
N GLN A 94 7.06 2.15 14.28
CA GLN A 94 7.23 2.91 13.04
C GLN A 94 7.54 1.95 11.88
N ASN A 95 6.80 2.04 10.78
CA ASN A 95 6.86 1.05 9.70
C ASN A 95 6.99 1.72 8.33
N VAL A 96 8.19 2.17 7.97
CA VAL A 96 8.46 2.96 6.76
C VAL A 96 8.92 2.06 5.62
N LEU A 97 8.25 2.18 4.49
CA LEU A 97 8.54 1.44 3.27
C LEU A 97 9.57 2.17 2.39
N ASP A 98 10.46 1.38 1.79
CA ASP A 98 11.23 1.78 0.61
C ASP A 98 10.32 1.72 -0.63
N SER A 99 9.62 0.61 -0.79
CA SER A 99 8.70 0.40 -1.90
C SER A 99 7.79 -0.81 -1.68
N ILE A 100 6.72 -0.90 -2.49
CA ILE A 100 5.96 -2.13 -2.67
C ILE A 100 6.07 -2.56 -4.13
N LYS A 101 6.57 -3.78 -4.36
CA LYS A 101 6.72 -4.35 -5.69
C LYS A 101 5.68 -5.43 -5.93
N PHE A 102 5.00 -5.35 -7.07
CA PHE A 102 3.99 -6.33 -7.47
C PHE A 102 4.48 -7.15 -8.65
N LYS A 103 4.24 -8.45 -8.62
CA LYS A 103 4.58 -9.38 -9.71
C LYS A 103 3.49 -10.43 -9.85
N ARG A 104 3.08 -10.71 -11.10
CA ARG A 104 2.27 -11.88 -11.42
C ARG A 104 3.18 -13.09 -11.60
N LEU A 105 2.84 -14.20 -10.93
CA LEU A 105 3.54 -15.48 -11.04
C LEU A 105 2.95 -16.35 -12.16
N GLN A 106 3.63 -17.45 -12.48
CA GLN A 106 3.22 -18.38 -13.54
C GLN A 106 1.85 -19.04 -13.28
N ASP A 107 1.47 -19.21 -12.02
CA ASP A 107 0.16 -19.74 -11.61
C ASP A 107 -0.93 -18.66 -11.55
N SER A 108 -0.67 -17.47 -12.12
CA SER A 108 -1.53 -16.28 -12.10
C SER A 108 -1.75 -15.62 -10.74
N SER A 109 -1.17 -16.14 -9.65
CA SER A 109 -1.16 -15.44 -8.36
C SER A 109 -0.32 -14.16 -8.42
N ILE A 110 -0.64 -13.21 -7.56
CA ILE A 110 0.10 -11.95 -7.41
C ILE A 110 0.88 -12.01 -6.11
N VAL A 111 2.15 -11.62 -6.20
CA VAL A 111 3.03 -11.40 -5.05
C VAL A 111 3.27 -9.90 -4.88
N ALA A 112 3.03 -9.40 -3.68
CA ALA A 112 3.44 -8.08 -3.22
C ALA A 112 4.64 -8.23 -2.26
N GLU A 113 5.76 -7.61 -2.61
CA GLU A 113 6.97 -7.56 -1.80
C GLU A 113 7.09 -6.17 -1.16
N LEU A 114 7.04 -6.13 0.17
CA LEU A 114 7.18 -4.93 0.98
C LEU A 114 8.67 -4.78 1.34
N LEU A 115 9.32 -3.81 0.70
CA LEU A 115 10.71 -3.46 1.01
C LEU A 115 10.72 -2.40 2.12
N SER A 116 11.44 -2.70 3.20
CA SER A 116 11.50 -1.86 4.40
C SER A 116 12.68 -0.89 4.33
N ILE A 117 12.42 0.37 4.67
CA ILE A 117 13.47 1.28 5.18
C ILE A 117 13.64 1.03 6.68
N TRP A 118 12.52 0.96 7.41
CA TRP A 118 12.49 0.73 8.85
C TRP A 118 11.21 0.02 9.28
N GLY A 119 11.35 -0.94 10.20
CA GLY A 119 10.22 -1.73 10.68
C GLY A 119 9.75 -2.71 9.61
N VAL A 120 8.45 -2.71 9.29
CA VAL A 120 7.84 -3.78 8.49
C VAL A 120 8.47 -4.02 7.12
N GLY A 121 8.79 -5.27 6.86
CA GLY A 121 9.02 -5.80 5.51
C GLY A 121 8.38 -7.17 5.36
N GLY A 122 8.28 -7.67 4.14
CA GLY A 122 7.69 -8.98 3.93
C GLY A 122 7.14 -9.24 2.55
N VAL A 123 6.35 -10.32 2.46
CA VAL A 123 5.76 -10.79 1.22
C VAL A 123 4.31 -11.21 1.48
N ILE A 124 3.42 -10.84 0.56
CA ILE A 124 2.02 -11.26 0.56
C ILE A 124 1.73 -11.88 -0.81
N ARG A 125 1.23 -13.12 -0.82
CA ARG A 125 0.81 -13.83 -2.05
C ARG A 125 -0.71 -14.05 -2.03
N CYS A 126 -1.37 -13.69 -3.13
CA CYS A 126 -2.83 -13.69 -3.24
C CYS A 126 -3.28 -13.94 -4.68
N ASN A 127 -4.59 -14.06 -4.91
CA ASN A 127 -5.13 -14.18 -6.25
C ASN A 127 -5.31 -12.81 -6.92
N THR A 128 -5.82 -11.83 -6.17
CA THR A 128 -6.05 -10.46 -6.67
C THR A 128 -5.68 -9.41 -5.63
N VAL A 129 -5.34 -8.22 -6.13
CA VAL A 129 -5.11 -7.02 -5.32
C VAL A 129 -6.05 -5.92 -5.79
N ALA A 130 -6.68 -5.21 -4.85
CA ALA A 130 -7.56 -4.10 -5.13
C ALA A 130 -7.30 -2.90 -4.21
N ILE A 131 -7.61 -1.69 -4.70
CA ILE A 131 -7.69 -0.49 -3.87
C ILE A 131 -9.01 -0.52 -3.10
N GLY A 132 -8.91 -0.68 -1.78
CA GLY A 132 -10.02 -0.64 -0.82
C GLY A 132 -10.42 0.78 -0.44
N GLU A 133 -10.60 1.02 0.86
CA GLU A 133 -10.81 2.36 1.39
C GLU A 133 -9.67 3.32 1.01
N PHE A 134 -10.04 4.57 0.73
CA PHE A 134 -9.11 5.61 0.32
C PHE A 134 -9.58 6.92 0.96
N THR A 135 -8.83 7.45 1.92
CA THR A 135 -9.24 8.60 2.73
C THR A 135 -8.23 9.72 2.60
N ASN A 136 -8.70 10.93 2.28
CA ASN A 136 -7.90 12.14 2.38
C ASN A 136 -7.94 12.67 3.80
N LEU A 137 -6.78 12.93 4.39
CA LEU A 137 -6.62 13.38 5.77
C LEU A 137 -6.29 14.88 5.88
N LEU A 138 -6.36 15.61 4.76
CA LEU A 138 -6.25 17.09 4.73
C LEU A 138 -7.61 17.80 4.73
N ASP A 139 -8.71 17.04 4.64
CA ASP A 139 -10.08 17.56 4.65
C ASP A 139 -10.62 17.79 6.07
#